data_AF-A0AAV6JV39-F1
#
_entry.id   AF-A0AAV6JV39-F1
#
_cell.length_a   1.000
_cell.length_b   1.000
_cell.length_c   1.000
_cell.angle_alpha   90.00
_cell.angle_beta   90.00
_cell.angle_gamma   90.00
#
_symmetry.space_group_name_H-M   'P 1'
#
loop_
_entity.id
_entity.type
_entity.pdbx_description
1 polymer ?
#
loop_
_entity_poly.entity_id
_entity_poly.type
_entity_poly.pdbx_seq_one_letter_code
_entity_poly.pdbx_strand_id
1 'polypeptide(L)'
;MDNIMGKIRSLDAYPKINEDFYSRTLPGGVITLASSIVMLLLFISELSRSSLKSLLYVCLYLHAVTETKLVVDTSRGETLRINFDVTFPALPCSILSLDAMDISGERHLDVKHDIIKKRIDSHGNVIETRQEGIGAPKIEKPLQKHGGRLEHNETYCGSCFGAEASDDECCNSCEEVREAYRNKGWAVSNPDLIDQVC
;
A
#
# COMPACT_ATOMS: atom_id res chain seq x y z
N MET A 1 -55.59 -4.07 -35.75
CA MET A 1 -54.95 -2.78 -35.36
C MET A 1 -55.98 -1.66 -35.17
N ASP A 2 -57.26 -1.92 -35.46
CA ASP A 2 -58.33 -0.93 -35.53
C ASP A 2 -58.82 -0.44 -34.15
N ASN A 3 -58.70 -1.30 -33.13
CA ASN A 3 -59.09 -0.96 -31.75
C ASN A 3 -58.19 0.08 -31.07
N ILE A 4 -56.89 0.15 -31.45
CA ILE A 4 -55.97 1.15 -30.90
C ILE A 4 -56.19 2.49 -31.61
N MET A 5 -56.41 2.45 -32.92
CA MET A 5 -56.70 3.65 -33.72
C MET A 5 -57.98 4.36 -33.25
N GLY A 6 -59.02 3.59 -32.87
CA GLY A 6 -60.25 4.14 -32.30
C GLY A 6 -60.05 4.87 -30.96
N LYS A 7 -59.19 4.35 -30.07
CA LYS A 7 -58.88 4.99 -28.78
C LYS A 7 -57.98 6.21 -28.90
N ILE A 8 -57.07 6.25 -29.88
CA ILE A 8 -56.26 7.44 -30.16
C ILE A 8 -57.15 8.55 -30.75
N ARG A 9 -58.18 8.18 -31.52
CA ARG A 9 -59.14 9.13 -32.11
C ARG A 9 -59.99 9.88 -31.07
N SER A 10 -60.18 9.34 -29.87
CA SER A 10 -60.87 10.04 -28.77
C SER A 10 -59.98 10.99 -27.96
N LEU A 11 -58.66 11.01 -28.21
CA LEU A 11 -57.71 11.94 -27.56
C LEU A 11 -57.44 13.20 -28.41
N ASP A 12 -58.10 13.33 -29.56
CA ASP A 12 -57.99 14.49 -30.44
C ASP A 12 -59.00 15.56 -30.00
N ALA A 13 -58.54 16.59 -29.29
CA ALA A 13 -59.38 17.63 -28.70
C ALA A 13 -59.84 18.72 -29.69
N TYR A 14 -59.37 18.68 -30.94
CA TYR A 14 -59.67 19.70 -31.93
C TYR A 14 -60.64 19.19 -33.02
N PRO A 15 -61.66 19.99 -33.40
CA PRO A 15 -62.57 19.62 -34.48
C PRO A 15 -61.83 19.54 -35.81
N LYS A 16 -62.00 18.43 -36.54
CA LYS A 16 -61.41 18.27 -37.88
C LYS A 16 -62.04 19.24 -38.86
N ILE A 17 -61.19 19.97 -39.56
CA ILE A 17 -61.57 20.93 -40.59
C ILE A 17 -61.95 20.16 -41.87
N ASN A 18 -62.99 20.61 -42.58
CA ASN A 18 -63.44 19.96 -43.81
C ASN A 18 -62.34 19.96 -44.89
N GLU A 19 -62.24 18.86 -45.65
CA GLU A 19 -61.17 18.60 -46.64
C GLU A 19 -61.11 19.67 -47.76
N ASP A 20 -62.19 20.42 -47.98
CA ASP A 20 -62.33 21.43 -49.06
C ASP A 20 -61.50 22.72 -48.84
N PHE A 21 -60.94 22.92 -47.64
CA PHE A 21 -60.09 24.07 -47.31
C PHE A 21 -58.58 23.74 -47.30
N TYR A 22 -58.20 22.50 -47.64
CA TYR A 22 -56.82 22.03 -47.60
C TYR A 22 -56.29 21.73 -49.01
N SER A 23 -55.34 22.54 -49.47
CA SER A 23 -54.54 22.17 -50.65
C SER A 23 -53.27 21.44 -50.20
N ARG A 24 -53.14 20.17 -50.59
CA ARG A 24 -51.92 19.39 -50.37
C ARG A 24 -50.81 19.95 -51.25
N THR A 25 -49.90 20.71 -50.65
CA THR A 25 -48.73 21.23 -51.34
C THR A 25 -47.54 20.30 -51.10
N LEU A 26 -46.93 19.81 -52.18
CA LEU A 26 -45.66 19.08 -52.14
C LEU A 26 -44.57 19.78 -51.31
N PRO A 27 -44.35 21.11 -51.43
CA PRO A 27 -43.35 21.79 -50.60
C PRO A 27 -43.70 21.79 -49.11
N GLY A 28 -44.99 21.88 -48.74
CA GLY A 28 -45.42 21.80 -47.35
C GLY A 28 -45.13 20.44 -46.72
N GLY A 29 -45.27 19.36 -47.51
CA GLY A 29 -44.91 18.00 -47.09
C GLY A 29 -43.40 17.85 -46.84
N VAL A 30 -42.57 18.39 -47.73
CA VAL A 30 -41.10 18.36 -47.58
C VAL A 30 -40.65 19.14 -46.34
N ILE A 31 -41.24 20.33 -46.09
CA ILE A 31 -40.91 21.15 -44.91
C ILE A 31 -41.31 20.42 -43.61
N THR A 32 -42.47 19.76 -43.60
CA THR A 32 -42.94 18.99 -42.43
C THR A 32 -42.05 17.77 -42.16
N LEU A 33 -41.58 17.10 -43.21
CA LEU A 33 -40.67 15.96 -43.08
C LEU A 33 -39.30 16.41 -42.56
N ALA A 34 -38.74 17.49 -43.12
CA ALA A 34 -37.45 18.04 -42.71
C ALA A 34 -37.50 18.56 -41.26
N SER A 35 -38.56 19.27 -40.88
CA SER A 35 -38.72 19.78 -39.51
C SER A 35 -38.93 18.66 -38.49
N SER A 36 -39.69 17.62 -38.85
CA SER A 36 -39.87 16.42 -38.02
C SER A 36 -38.54 15.68 -37.80
N ILE A 37 -37.71 15.53 -38.84
CA ILE A 37 -36.37 14.92 -38.72
C ILE A 37 -35.48 15.75 -37.79
N VAL A 38 -35.45 17.08 -37.96
CA VAL A 38 -34.65 17.96 -37.09
C VAL A 38 -35.13 17.91 -35.64
N MET A 39 -36.45 17.97 -35.40
CA MET A 39 -37.02 17.85 -34.06
C MET A 39 -36.71 16.49 -33.42
N LEU A 40 -36.77 15.40 -34.18
CA LEU A 40 -36.45 14.05 -33.70
C LEU A 40 -34.94 13.91 -33.40
N LEU A 41 -34.07 14.48 -34.23
CA LEU A 41 -32.63 14.53 -33.97
C LEU A 41 -32.27 15.36 -32.72
N LEU A 42 -32.93 16.50 -32.52
CA LEU A 42 -32.76 17.33 -31.32
C LEU A 42 -33.31 16.63 -30.08
N PHE A 43 -34.48 15.98 -30.18
CA PHE A 43 -35.06 15.20 -29.10
C PHE A 43 -34.19 14.00 -28.72
N ILE A 44 -33.64 13.27 -29.70
CA ILE A 44 -32.66 12.20 -29.45
C ILE A 44 -31.37 12.79 -28.87
N SER A 45 -30.92 13.98 -29.28
CA SER A 45 -29.73 14.63 -28.69
C SER A 45 -29.91 15.01 -27.22
N GLU A 46 -31.10 15.49 -26.85
CA GLU A 46 -31.44 15.82 -25.47
C GLU A 46 -31.71 14.56 -24.62
N LEU A 47 -32.39 13.53 -25.16
CA LEU A 47 -32.54 12.25 -24.47
C LEU A 47 -31.22 11.48 -24.37
N SER A 48 -30.36 11.56 -25.38
CA SER A 48 -29.04 10.91 -25.42
C SER A 48 -27.97 11.62 -24.60
N ARG A 49 -28.21 12.88 -24.18
CA ARG A 49 -27.50 13.49 -23.06
C ARG A 49 -27.63 12.63 -21.79
N SER A 50 -28.66 11.77 -21.70
CA SER A 50 -28.81 10.75 -20.66
C SER A 50 -28.35 9.33 -21.05
N SER A 51 -28.34 8.91 -22.33
CA SER A 51 -28.00 7.48 -22.64
C SER A 51 -27.39 7.12 -24.02
N LEU A 52 -27.05 8.06 -24.92
CA LEU A 52 -26.45 7.68 -26.23
C LEU A 52 -25.18 8.46 -26.62
N LYS A 53 -24.41 8.91 -25.61
CA LYS A 53 -22.95 9.04 -25.75
C LYS A 53 -22.29 7.65 -25.69
N SER A 54 -22.67 6.69 -26.56
CA SER A 54 -22.24 5.28 -26.41
C SER A 54 -21.35 4.71 -27.53
N LEU A 55 -21.01 5.43 -28.61
CA LEU A 55 -20.03 4.84 -29.58
C LEU A 55 -18.96 5.77 -30.15
N LEU A 56 -19.24 7.05 -30.42
CA LEU A 56 -18.20 7.98 -30.87
C LEU A 56 -17.71 8.93 -29.76
N TYR A 57 -18.54 9.14 -28.72
CA TYR A 57 -18.24 10.02 -27.59
C TYR A 57 -17.67 9.28 -26.35
N VAL A 58 -17.75 7.93 -26.34
CA VAL A 58 -17.23 7.08 -25.24
C VAL A 58 -15.70 7.15 -25.16
N CYS A 59 -15.02 7.17 -26.30
CA CYS A 59 -13.55 7.18 -26.33
C CYS A 59 -12.92 8.46 -25.78
N LEU A 60 -13.66 9.57 -25.71
CA LEU A 60 -13.14 10.87 -25.24
C LEU A 60 -13.69 11.33 -23.89
N TYR A 61 -14.70 10.65 -23.33
CA TYR A 61 -15.39 11.11 -22.12
C TYR A 61 -15.44 10.08 -20.98
N LEU A 62 -14.52 9.12 -20.97
CA LEU A 62 -14.11 8.39 -19.76
C LEU A 62 -12.97 9.13 -19.05
N HIS A 63 -12.99 10.46 -19.06
CA HIS A 63 -12.17 11.20 -18.11
C HIS A 63 -12.94 11.23 -16.80
N ALA A 64 -12.64 10.28 -15.92
CA ALA A 64 -13.04 10.37 -14.53
C ALA A 64 -12.48 11.70 -14.00
N VAL A 65 -13.34 12.72 -13.87
CA VAL A 65 -12.95 13.98 -13.26
C VAL A 65 -12.77 13.68 -11.78
N THR A 66 -11.51 13.51 -11.39
CA THR A 66 -11.11 13.34 -10.00
C THR A 66 -11.22 14.70 -9.32
N GLU A 67 -12.34 14.96 -8.66
CA GLU A 67 -12.50 16.12 -7.80
C GLU A 67 -11.78 15.88 -6.48
N THR A 68 -10.61 16.52 -6.29
CA THR A 68 -9.89 16.47 -5.02
C THR A 68 -10.63 17.32 -3.99
N LYS A 69 -11.33 16.66 -3.04
CA LYS A 69 -11.97 17.34 -1.92
C LYS A 69 -11.07 17.30 -0.69
N LEU A 70 -10.82 18.46 -0.10
CA LEU A 70 -10.19 18.59 1.21
C LEU A 70 -11.27 18.38 2.28
N VAL A 71 -11.31 17.18 2.85
CA VAL A 71 -12.17 16.86 3.98
C VAL A 71 -11.31 16.91 5.23
N VAL A 72 -11.84 17.47 6.32
CA VAL A 72 -11.17 17.42 7.62
C VAL A 72 -11.27 15.98 8.11
N ASP A 73 -10.12 15.32 8.24
CA ASP A 73 -10.05 14.00 8.82
C ASP A 73 -10.41 14.10 10.32
N THR A 74 -11.57 13.57 10.70
CA THR A 74 -12.05 13.58 12.09
C THR A 74 -11.50 12.42 12.91
N SER A 75 -10.68 11.57 12.29
CA SER A 75 -9.98 10.43 12.90
C SER A 75 -8.88 10.94 13.83
N ARG A 76 -9.22 11.23 15.09
CA ARG A 76 -8.21 11.64 16.08
C ARG A 76 -7.40 10.43 16.54
N GLY A 77 -6.09 10.49 16.33
CA GLY A 77 -5.12 9.59 16.99
C GLY A 77 -4.82 8.29 16.25
N GLU A 78 -5.10 8.19 14.95
CA GLU A 78 -4.63 7.04 14.17
C GLU A 78 -3.13 7.15 13.89
N THR A 79 -2.42 6.02 14.01
CA THR A 79 -1.00 5.93 13.65
C THR A 79 -0.86 5.77 12.14
N LEU A 80 0.08 6.49 11.53
CA LEU A 80 0.38 6.34 10.12
C LEU A 80 1.14 5.02 9.88
N ARG A 81 0.56 4.11 9.09
CA ARG A 81 1.23 2.88 8.70
C ARG A 81 2.19 3.15 7.54
N ILE A 82 3.49 3.14 7.83
CA ILE A 82 4.54 3.33 6.83
C ILE A 82 5.11 1.96 6.47
N ASN A 83 4.93 1.54 5.22
CA ASN A 83 5.56 0.33 4.69
C ASN A 83 6.70 0.75 3.76
N PHE A 84 7.90 0.25 3.98
CA PHE A 84 9.04 0.51 3.11
C PHE A 84 9.89 -0.75 2.97
N ASP A 85 10.51 -0.90 1.80
CA ASP A 85 11.51 -1.93 1.50
C ASP A 85 12.69 -1.23 0.83
N VAL A 86 13.81 -1.18 1.55
CA VAL A 86 15.02 -0.44 1.14
C VAL A 86 16.22 -1.35 1.31
N THR A 87 17.07 -1.38 0.28
CA THR A 87 18.25 -2.23 0.21
C THR A 87 19.53 -1.40 0.25
N PHE A 88 20.46 -1.77 1.15
CA PHE A 88 21.77 -1.15 1.27
C PHE A 88 22.88 -2.16 0.90
N PRO A 89 23.45 -2.12 -0.32
CA PRO A 89 24.40 -3.14 -0.78
C PRO A 89 25.78 -3.07 -0.13
N ALA A 90 26.15 -1.91 0.45
CA ALA A 90 27.47 -1.65 1.01
C ALA A 90 27.44 -1.39 2.54
N LEU A 91 26.33 -1.68 3.22
CA LEU A 91 26.18 -1.48 4.67
C LEU A 91 25.71 -2.76 5.37
N PRO A 92 26.36 -3.19 6.46
CA PRO A 92 25.91 -4.34 7.24
C PRO A 92 24.65 -4.02 8.05
N CYS A 93 23.81 -5.03 8.31
CA CYS A 93 22.55 -4.86 9.06
C CYS A 93 22.75 -4.41 10.51
N SER A 94 23.88 -4.74 11.13
CA SER A 94 24.19 -4.46 12.55
C SER A 94 24.38 -2.98 12.86
N ILE A 95 24.70 -2.14 11.86
CA ILE A 95 24.88 -0.70 12.03
C ILE A 95 23.67 0.13 11.58
N LEU A 96 22.67 -0.52 10.95
CA LEU A 96 21.48 0.17 10.49
C LEU A 96 20.53 0.39 11.67
N SER A 97 20.12 1.64 11.89
CA SER A 97 19.04 2.02 12.81
C SER A 97 17.94 2.76 12.03
N LEU A 98 16.68 2.61 12.45
CA LEU A 98 15.57 3.40 11.92
C LEU A 98 15.14 4.42 12.96
N ASP A 99 15.25 5.70 12.62
CA ASP A 99 14.74 6.79 13.44
C ASP A 99 13.60 7.51 12.69
N ALA A 100 12.52 7.81 13.41
CA ALA A 100 11.38 8.55 12.88
C ALA A 100 11.18 9.85 13.68
N MET A 101 10.90 10.94 12.98
CA MET A 101 10.63 12.25 13.58
C MET A 101 9.37 12.87 12.97
N ASP A 102 8.42 13.26 13.81
CA ASP A 102 7.20 13.95 13.40
C ASP A 102 7.39 15.48 13.36
N ILE A 103 6.50 16.19 12.65
CA ILE A 103 6.43 17.66 12.64
C ILE A 103 6.23 18.25 14.03
N SER A 104 5.64 17.49 14.95
CA SER A 104 5.47 17.84 16.36
C SER A 104 6.79 17.79 17.14
N GLY A 105 7.87 17.28 16.55
CA GLY A 105 9.18 17.13 17.18
C GLY A 105 9.32 15.85 18.02
N GLU A 106 8.32 14.98 18.03
CA GLU A 106 8.41 13.65 18.63
C GLU A 106 9.42 12.80 17.84
N ARG A 107 10.31 12.11 18.56
CA ARG A 107 11.36 11.28 17.97
C ARG A 107 11.24 9.86 18.50
N HIS A 108 11.10 8.90 17.59
CA HIS A 108 11.25 7.49 17.87
C HIS A 108 12.62 7.05 17.35
N LEU A 109 13.52 6.73 18.26
CA LEU A 109 14.88 6.26 17.93
C LEU A 109 14.90 4.74 17.90
N ASP A 110 15.66 4.17 16.96
CA ASP A 110 15.90 2.73 16.78
C ASP A 110 14.61 1.89 16.87
N VAL A 111 13.65 2.19 15.99
CA VAL A 111 12.39 1.45 15.90
C VAL A 111 12.68 0.02 15.44
N LYS A 112 12.41 -0.97 16.31
CA LYS A 112 12.61 -2.41 16.01
C LYS A 112 11.31 -3.18 15.74
N HIS A 113 10.19 -2.65 16.18
CA HIS A 113 8.89 -3.31 16.07
C HIS A 113 8.48 -3.34 14.58
N ASP A 114 8.13 -4.52 14.05
CA ASP A 114 7.74 -4.77 12.64
C ASP A 114 8.82 -4.54 11.57
N ILE A 115 10.10 -4.38 11.94
CA ILE A 115 11.20 -4.24 10.97
C ILE A 115 12.06 -5.51 10.95
N ILE A 116 12.20 -6.10 9.77
CA ILE A 116 13.02 -7.29 9.56
C ILE A 116 14.23 -6.90 8.73
N LYS A 117 15.43 -6.98 9.32
CA LYS A 117 16.69 -6.77 8.60
C LYS A 117 17.14 -8.10 8.02
N LYS A 118 17.40 -8.14 6.72
CA LYS A 118 17.84 -9.34 6.00
C LYS A 118 19.16 -9.05 5.32
N ARG A 119 20.13 -9.96 5.48
CA ARG A 119 21.40 -9.86 4.77
C ARG A 119 21.19 -10.27 3.31
N ILE A 120 21.88 -9.58 2.41
CA ILE A 120 21.87 -9.88 0.98
C ILE A 120 23.28 -10.24 0.49
N ASP A 121 23.34 -11.05 -0.56
CA ASP A 121 24.58 -11.37 -1.27
C ASP A 121 24.96 -10.27 -2.29
N SER A 122 26.13 -10.40 -2.92
CA SER A 122 26.58 -9.48 -3.97
C SER A 122 25.73 -9.50 -5.25
N HIS A 123 24.85 -10.50 -5.38
CA HIS A 123 23.93 -10.67 -6.50
C HIS A 123 22.51 -10.19 -6.16
N GLY A 124 22.28 -9.64 -4.96
CA GLY A 124 20.99 -9.16 -4.49
C GLY A 124 20.05 -10.24 -3.94
N ASN A 125 20.51 -11.48 -3.75
CA ASN A 125 19.71 -12.54 -3.15
C ASN A 125 19.76 -12.46 -1.63
N VAL A 126 18.64 -12.76 -0.98
CA VAL A 126 18.57 -12.82 0.48
C VAL A 126 19.33 -14.05 0.99
N ILE A 127 20.29 -13.80 1.87
CA ILE A 127 20.95 -14.86 2.64
C ILE A 127 20.04 -15.19 3.81
N GLU A 128 19.65 -16.46 3.94
CA GLU A 128 18.74 -16.93 5.00
C GLU A 128 19.30 -16.52 6.37
N THR A 129 18.70 -15.48 6.94
CA THR A 129 19.11 -14.92 8.23
C THR A 129 18.19 -15.53 9.27
N ARG A 130 18.78 -16.06 10.36
CA ARG A 130 18.04 -16.61 11.49
C ARG A 130 17.04 -15.55 11.97
N GLN A 131 15.75 -15.86 11.95
CA GLN A 131 14.73 -14.90 12.36
C GLN A 131 14.96 -14.54 13.82
N GLU A 132 15.31 -13.28 14.10
CA GLU A 132 15.31 -12.68 15.45
C GLU A 132 13.88 -12.41 15.94
N GLY A 133 12.98 -13.36 15.70
CA GLY A 133 11.60 -13.32 16.17
C GLY A 133 11.44 -14.13 17.46
N ILE A 134 10.48 -13.71 18.29
CA ILE A 134 9.95 -14.53 19.39
C ILE A 134 9.39 -15.82 18.76
N GLY A 135 10.17 -16.90 18.79
CA GLY A 135 9.87 -18.16 18.08
C GLY A 135 11.07 -18.86 17.45
N ALA A 136 12.26 -18.25 17.43
CA ALA A 136 13.48 -18.95 17.04
C ALA A 136 13.70 -20.21 17.89
N PRO A 137 14.18 -21.33 17.32
CA PRO A 137 14.50 -22.52 18.11
C PRO A 137 15.56 -22.15 19.14
N LYS A 138 15.13 -22.05 20.40
CA LYS A 138 16.02 -21.88 21.54
C LYS A 138 16.95 -23.08 21.54
N ILE A 139 18.24 -22.84 21.40
CA ILE A 139 19.24 -23.90 21.53
C ILE A 139 19.12 -24.37 22.99
N GLU A 140 18.53 -25.54 23.21
CA GLU A 140 18.16 -26.05 24.54
C GLU A 140 19.37 -26.19 25.49
N LYS A 141 20.59 -26.20 24.96
CA LYS A 141 21.83 -26.19 25.72
C LYS A 141 22.87 -25.32 24.99
N PRO A 142 23.06 -24.05 25.37
CA PRO A 142 24.08 -23.20 24.78
C PRO A 142 25.49 -23.72 25.12
N LEU A 143 26.46 -23.39 24.27
CA LEU A 143 27.86 -23.73 24.49
C LEU A 143 28.41 -22.82 25.59
N GLN A 144 29.14 -23.38 26.54
CA GLN A 144 29.80 -22.64 27.61
C GLN A 144 31.25 -22.32 27.25
N LYS A 145 31.83 -21.30 27.88
CA LYS A 145 33.25 -20.90 27.75
C LYS A 145 34.23 -22.08 27.82
N HIS A 146 33.96 -23.08 28.66
CA HIS A 146 34.80 -24.26 28.89
C HIS A 146 34.64 -25.37 27.83
N GLY A 147 33.85 -25.16 26.77
CA GLY A 147 33.61 -26.15 25.70
C GLY A 147 32.58 -27.23 26.04
N GLY A 148 31.87 -27.11 27.17
CA GLY A 148 30.76 -27.98 27.57
C GLY A 148 29.38 -27.41 27.18
N ARG A 149 28.35 -28.26 27.16
CA ARG A 149 26.94 -27.83 27.08
C ARG A 149 26.41 -27.56 28.49
N LEU A 150 25.50 -26.61 28.63
CA LEU A 150 24.87 -26.27 29.92
C LEU A 150 24.21 -27.50 30.57
N GLU A 151 24.68 -27.88 31.76
CA GLU A 151 24.08 -28.91 32.63
C GLU A 151 22.98 -28.29 33.51
N HIS A 152 22.07 -29.10 34.06
CA HIS A 152 20.88 -28.61 34.79
C HIS A 152 21.15 -27.84 36.10
N ASN A 153 22.39 -27.82 36.58
CA ASN A 153 22.78 -27.17 37.84
C ASN A 153 23.90 -26.13 37.66
N GLU A 154 24.24 -25.76 36.42
CA GLU A 154 25.30 -24.80 36.13
C GLU A 154 24.72 -23.45 35.72
N THR A 155 25.40 -22.36 36.12
CA THR A 155 25.03 -21.01 35.67
C THR A 155 25.63 -20.80 34.29
N TYR A 156 24.84 -20.31 33.35
CA TYR A 156 25.32 -20.01 32.01
C TYR A 156 26.44 -18.94 32.05
N CYS A 157 27.58 -19.30 31.46
CA CYS A 157 28.74 -18.42 31.31
C CYS A 157 29.18 -18.42 29.84
N GLY A 158 28.88 -17.33 29.13
CA GLY A 158 29.37 -17.09 27.78
C GLY A 158 30.85 -16.65 27.76
N SER A 159 31.53 -16.90 26.65
CA SER A 159 32.94 -16.51 26.43
C SER A 159 33.05 -15.04 25.98
N CYS A 160 34.01 -14.27 26.49
CA CYS A 160 34.26 -12.91 25.97
C CYS A 160 35.31 -12.92 24.85
N PHE A 161 35.46 -14.04 24.12
CA PHE A 161 36.41 -14.19 23.00
C PHE A 161 37.85 -13.76 23.31
N GLY A 162 38.31 -14.00 24.55
CA GLY A 162 39.66 -13.67 25.00
C GLY A 162 39.85 -12.24 25.52
N ALA A 163 38.79 -11.43 25.59
CA ALA A 163 38.83 -10.08 26.17
C ALA A 163 38.64 -10.06 27.70
N GLU A 164 38.63 -11.22 28.35
CA GLU A 164 38.42 -11.39 29.79
C GLU A 164 39.58 -10.79 30.60
N ALA A 165 39.26 -10.09 31.69
CA ALA A 165 40.20 -9.57 32.65
C ALA A 165 40.61 -10.63 33.69
N SER A 166 39.71 -11.55 34.01
CA SER A 166 39.96 -12.71 34.88
C SER A 166 39.36 -14.00 34.28
N ASP A 167 39.89 -15.16 34.70
CA ASP A 167 39.42 -16.46 34.20
C ASP A 167 37.94 -16.74 34.56
N ASP A 168 37.44 -16.10 35.62
CA ASP A 168 36.04 -16.20 36.09
C ASP A 168 35.09 -15.18 35.42
N GLU A 169 35.60 -14.28 34.57
CA GLU A 169 34.76 -13.30 33.88
C GLU A 169 33.99 -13.97 32.72
N CYS A 170 32.68 -13.73 32.71
CA CYS A 170 31.72 -14.26 31.75
C CYS A 170 31.00 -13.12 31.03
N CYS A 171 30.82 -13.25 29.71
CA CYS A 171 30.03 -12.29 28.93
C CYS A 171 28.79 -12.98 28.38
N ASN A 172 27.63 -12.56 28.87
CA ASN A 172 26.33 -13.12 28.55
C ASN A 172 25.54 -12.24 27.56
N SER A 173 25.91 -10.97 27.42
CA SER A 173 25.29 -10.04 26.49
C SER A 173 26.31 -9.43 25.51
N CYS A 174 25.82 -8.99 24.35
CA CYS A 174 26.64 -8.29 23.35
C CYS A 174 27.34 -7.05 23.94
N GLU A 175 26.67 -6.32 24.83
CA GLU A 175 27.24 -5.11 25.43
C GLU A 175 28.36 -5.44 26.41
N GLU A 176 28.27 -6.55 27.15
CA GLU A 176 29.35 -7.05 28.02
C GLU A 176 30.59 -7.43 27.20
N VAL A 177 30.40 -8.10 26.05
CA VAL A 177 31.52 -8.42 25.13
C VAL A 177 32.17 -7.13 24.62
N ARG A 178 31.37 -6.14 24.21
CA ARG A 178 31.87 -4.83 23.78
C ARG A 178 32.64 -4.12 24.88
N GLU A 179 32.15 -4.16 26.11
CA GLU A 179 32.81 -3.55 27.26
C GLU A 179 34.14 -4.21 27.58
N ALA A 180 34.20 -5.55 27.58
CA ALA A 180 35.43 -6.30 27.75
C ALA A 180 36.48 -5.93 26.68
N TYR A 181 36.06 -5.82 25.41
CA TYR A 181 36.92 -5.36 24.31
C TYR A 181 37.40 -3.92 24.51
N ARG A 182 36.51 -3.00 24.93
CA ARG A 182 36.87 -1.61 25.24
C ARG A 182 37.92 -1.53 26.35
N ASN A 183 37.76 -2.32 27.41
CA ASN A 183 38.70 -2.35 28.54
C ASN A 183 40.09 -2.85 28.14
N LYS A 184 40.17 -3.78 27.17
CA LYS A 184 41.43 -4.26 26.58
C LYS A 184 41.99 -3.33 25.49
N GLY A 185 41.24 -2.29 25.10
CA GLY A 185 41.60 -1.42 23.97
C GLY A 185 41.51 -2.10 22.61
N TRP A 186 40.74 -3.18 22.50
CA TRP A 186 40.51 -3.91 21.25
C TRP A 186 39.28 -3.37 20.53
N ALA A 187 39.36 -3.28 19.21
CA ALA A 187 38.21 -2.98 18.37
C ALA A 187 37.48 -4.28 18.00
N VAL A 188 36.14 -4.26 18.06
CA VAL A 188 35.32 -5.38 17.57
C VAL A 188 35.34 -5.33 16.04
N SER A 189 36.20 -6.14 15.43
CA SER A 189 36.41 -6.14 13.98
C SER A 189 35.29 -6.84 13.20
N ASN A 190 34.64 -7.84 13.80
CA ASN A 190 33.62 -8.64 13.14
C ASN A 190 32.54 -9.09 14.15
N PRO A 191 31.41 -8.37 14.24
CA PRO A 191 30.34 -8.69 15.19
C PRO A 191 29.67 -10.04 14.91
N ASP A 192 29.77 -10.54 13.67
CA ASP A 192 29.21 -11.84 13.26
C ASP A 192 29.89 -13.05 13.94
N LEU A 193 31.06 -12.85 14.58
CA LEU A 193 31.77 -13.89 15.34
C LEU A 193 31.28 -13.98 16.81
N ILE A 194 30.44 -13.05 17.25
CA ILE A 194 29.99 -12.97 18.64
C ILE A 194 28.70 -13.78 18.78
N ASP A 195 28.80 -14.93 19.42
CA ASP A 195 27.66 -15.84 19.66
C ASP A 195 26.59 -15.20 20.55
N GLN A 196 26.98 -14.26 21.42
CA GLN A 196 26.06 -13.45 22.23
C GLN A 196 25.41 -12.37 21.37
N VAL A 197 24.33 -12.74 20.66
CA VAL A 197 23.40 -11.88 19.90
C VAL A 197 23.81 -10.40 19.89
N CYS A 198 24.82 -10.14 19.07
CA CYS A 198 25.19 -8.86 18.48
C CYS A 198 24.74 -8.91 17.02
#